data_AF-A0A7C0YWD0-F1
#
_entry.id   AF-A0A7C0YWD0-F1
#
_cell.length_a   1.000
_cell.length_b   1.000
_cell.length_c   1.000
_cell.angle_alpha   90.00
_cell.angle_beta   90.00
_cell.angle_gamma   90.00
#
_symmetry.space_group_name_H-M   'P 1'
#
loop_
_entity.id
_entity.type
_entity.pdbx_description
1 polymer ?
#
loop_
_entity_poly.entity_id
_entity_poly.type
_entity_poly.pdbx_seq_one_letter_code
_entity_poly.pdbx_strand_id
1 'polypeptide(L)'
;MEPAWVDSEYEVYLNGNLIWSGHVKTNYRLYDDDPNGGWDLIENFVPGGKNVFEVRVYKSGYDGGEDGAQYIRIKYRTSVPLTLEYPRRFYFEDVSANYNVTLWKYLFVPGSLSSLNIQVTVANVSQDDPITLSFLFNESIEVPPTSCTHNSTTNITVCVWEDNEIANALSTKNFTYTHLSSRYTTIVLKVGDGSKYYDPRIHVLGEQSYIDATYLTPILLTPYSVDITVSITNYTASTCGAPEDIPDSDSWCRNVTWSFNVPNAVVPLWVKFQFPWLYIGYGQPYQEILVDNELINSTSLYKHPPNPFIIALARVGYTRDTFDYQYARVSNAIANGTNNVTISLGEGYWLQPENGIGEFTYIIRGFAGYGDVFQYLLRSGCGGYNITYFWQGDSDPHYVTAGDSPYCDVTMNDLLSNRSKYAVDDAILRLFNNLGGSGTAEDPILIQLPDNVNIVFASMGNIPRLFEPITVTLRVWREG
;
A
#
# COMPACT_ATOMS: atom_id res chain seq x y z
N MET A 1 -20.53 -6.39 17.15
CA MET A 1 -19.38 -6.93 17.91
C MET A 1 -19.59 -8.44 17.91
N GLU A 2 -18.74 -9.27 17.32
CA GLU A 2 -17.28 -9.22 17.25
C GLU A 2 -16.78 -10.07 16.05
N PRO A 3 -16.06 -9.51 15.05
CA PRO A 3 -16.16 -10.07 13.70
C PRO A 3 -14.99 -10.92 13.20
N ALA A 4 -13.99 -11.23 14.02
CA ALA A 4 -13.16 -12.42 13.77
C ALA A 4 -13.87 -13.74 14.15
N TRP A 5 -14.92 -13.66 14.98
CA TRP A 5 -15.88 -14.73 15.17
C TRP A 5 -16.94 -14.64 14.07
N VAL A 6 -16.55 -15.10 12.89
CA VAL A 6 -17.35 -14.95 11.67
C VAL A 6 -18.55 -15.89 11.67
N ASP A 7 -18.39 -17.13 12.17
CA ASP A 7 -19.41 -18.20 12.20
C ASP A 7 -20.34 -18.14 10.97
N SER A 8 -19.73 -18.27 9.79
CA SER A 8 -20.36 -18.01 8.49
C SER A 8 -19.94 -19.05 7.46
N GLU A 9 -20.76 -19.21 6.42
CA GLU A 9 -20.39 -19.99 5.23
C GLU A 9 -19.61 -19.11 4.25
N TYR A 10 -18.58 -19.68 3.66
CA TYR A 10 -17.68 -19.00 2.74
C TYR A 10 -17.62 -19.74 1.42
N GLU A 11 -17.50 -18.98 0.33
CA GLU A 11 -17.05 -19.47 -0.97
C GLU A 11 -15.93 -18.58 -1.47
N VAL A 12 -14.83 -19.19 -1.91
CA VAL A 12 -13.64 -18.50 -2.39
C VAL A 12 -13.47 -18.82 -3.87
N TYR A 13 -13.31 -17.78 -4.68
CA TYR A 13 -13.14 -17.89 -6.11
C TYR A 13 -11.88 -17.16 -6.58
N LEU A 14 -11.23 -17.70 -7.61
CA LEU A 14 -10.20 -17.02 -8.37
C LEU A 14 -10.57 -17.04 -9.85
N ASN A 15 -10.69 -15.86 -10.45
CA ASN A 15 -11.09 -15.71 -11.86
C ASN A 15 -12.41 -16.43 -12.22
N GLY A 16 -13.35 -16.47 -11.26
CA GLY A 16 -14.65 -17.12 -11.40
C GLY A 16 -14.64 -18.64 -11.15
N ASN A 17 -13.49 -19.26 -10.91
CA ASN A 17 -13.39 -20.68 -10.55
C ASN A 17 -13.47 -20.84 -9.03
N LEU A 18 -14.32 -21.76 -8.56
CA LEU A 18 -14.44 -22.07 -7.13
C LEU A 18 -13.19 -22.79 -6.66
N ILE A 19 -12.53 -22.21 -5.66
CA ILE A 19 -11.33 -22.73 -4.99
C ILE A 19 -11.72 -23.56 -3.78
N TRP A 20 -12.61 -23.00 -2.96
CA TRP A 20 -13.01 -23.62 -1.71
C TRP A 20 -14.38 -23.11 -1.26
N SER A 21 -15.12 -23.95 -0.57
CA SER A 21 -16.35 -23.56 0.12
C SER A 21 -16.51 -24.31 1.43
N GLY A 22 -17.00 -23.63 2.46
CA GLY A 22 -17.34 -24.28 3.72
C GLY A 22 -17.58 -23.32 4.86
N HIS A 23 -17.90 -23.91 6.01
CA HIS A 23 -18.20 -23.20 7.24
C HIS A 23 -16.91 -22.78 7.96
N VAL A 24 -16.76 -21.50 8.25
CA VAL A 24 -15.63 -20.94 9.00
C VAL A 24 -16.14 -20.38 10.33
N LYS A 25 -15.55 -20.87 11.43
CA LYS A 25 -15.78 -20.33 12.77
C LYS A 25 -14.83 -19.18 13.07
N THR A 26 -13.53 -19.44 12.91
CA THR A 26 -12.41 -18.50 13.08
C THR A 26 -11.25 -18.92 12.17
N ASN A 27 -10.43 -17.96 11.74
CA ASN A 27 -9.05 -18.14 11.22
C ASN A 27 -8.79 -19.32 10.27
N TYR A 28 -9.59 -19.48 9.22
CA TYR A 28 -9.33 -20.52 8.22
C TYR A 28 -8.27 -20.07 7.21
N ARG A 29 -7.25 -20.92 6.97
CA ARG A 29 -6.17 -20.64 6.03
C ARG A 29 -6.11 -21.72 4.95
N LEU A 30 -6.08 -21.28 3.70
CA LEU A 30 -5.82 -22.12 2.53
C LEU A 30 -4.38 -21.90 2.07
N TYR A 31 -3.65 -22.99 1.85
CA TYR A 31 -2.29 -22.97 1.31
C TYR A 31 -2.27 -23.79 0.03
N ASP A 32 -1.77 -23.18 -1.04
CA ASP A 32 -1.54 -23.85 -2.31
C ASP A 32 -0.09 -23.61 -2.72
N ASP A 33 0.72 -24.67 -2.66
CA ASP A 33 2.14 -24.68 -2.95
C ASP A 33 2.56 -25.74 -3.98
N ASP A 34 1.62 -26.57 -4.46
CA ASP A 34 1.84 -27.56 -5.51
C ASP A 34 1.24 -27.07 -6.84
N PRO A 35 2.08 -26.72 -7.84
CA PRO A 35 1.62 -26.24 -9.14
C PRO A 35 1.05 -27.35 -10.05
N ASN A 36 0.95 -28.60 -9.57
CA ASN A 36 0.43 -29.74 -10.33
C ASN A 36 -0.87 -30.29 -9.73
N GLY A 37 -1.52 -29.55 -8.84
CA GLY A 37 -2.78 -29.91 -8.20
C GLY A 37 -2.84 -29.48 -6.73
N GLY A 38 -4.02 -29.08 -6.28
CA GLY A 38 -4.20 -28.58 -4.92
C GLY A 38 -5.58 -27.93 -4.75
N TRP A 39 -5.58 -26.64 -4.42
CA TRP A 39 -6.79 -25.82 -4.35
C TRP A 39 -7.13 -25.12 -5.67
N ASP A 40 -6.38 -25.41 -6.74
CA ASP A 40 -6.45 -24.75 -8.03
C ASP A 40 -6.19 -23.22 -7.95
N LEU A 41 -5.49 -22.72 -6.92
CA LEU A 41 -5.15 -21.29 -6.82
C LEU A 41 -4.02 -20.95 -7.79
N ILE A 42 -2.97 -21.78 -7.83
CA ILE A 42 -1.82 -21.56 -8.72
C ILE A 42 -2.24 -21.68 -10.19
N GLU A 43 -3.05 -22.68 -10.50
CA GLU A 43 -3.49 -23.04 -11.84
C GLU A 43 -4.45 -22.00 -12.43
N ASN A 44 -5.33 -21.43 -11.59
CA ASN A 44 -6.28 -20.41 -12.02
C ASN A 44 -5.68 -18.99 -12.02
N PHE A 45 -4.50 -18.79 -11.42
CA PHE A 45 -3.82 -17.50 -11.46
C PHE A 45 -3.22 -17.25 -12.85
N VAL A 46 -3.41 -16.03 -13.36
CA VAL A 46 -2.89 -15.61 -14.68
C VAL A 46 -1.80 -14.55 -14.47
N PRO A 47 -0.51 -14.91 -14.43
CA PRO A 47 0.57 -13.95 -14.25
C PRO A 47 0.55 -12.84 -15.30
N GLY A 48 0.67 -11.58 -14.85
CA GLY A 48 0.61 -10.40 -15.72
C GLY A 48 -0.78 -10.06 -16.28
N GLY A 49 -1.79 -10.89 -16.01
CA GLY A 49 -3.19 -10.61 -16.34
C GLY A 49 -3.96 -9.95 -15.20
N LYS A 50 -5.17 -9.47 -15.51
CA LYS A 50 -6.14 -9.08 -14.47
C LYS A 50 -6.64 -10.34 -13.77
N ASN A 51 -6.37 -10.44 -12.47
CA ASN A 51 -6.90 -11.52 -11.63
C ASN A 51 -7.99 -10.96 -10.71
N VAL A 52 -9.08 -11.70 -10.52
CA VAL A 52 -10.18 -11.36 -9.61
C VAL A 52 -10.24 -12.42 -8.52
N PHE A 53 -9.85 -12.04 -7.31
CA PHE A 53 -10.07 -12.82 -6.12
C PHE A 53 -11.39 -12.38 -5.48
N GLU A 54 -12.31 -13.32 -5.33
CA GLU A 54 -13.65 -13.06 -4.80
C GLU A 54 -13.91 -13.98 -3.60
N VAL A 55 -14.42 -13.41 -2.52
CA VAL A 55 -14.87 -14.14 -1.34
C VAL A 55 -16.33 -13.80 -1.11
N ARG A 56 -17.19 -14.81 -1.15
CA ARG A 56 -18.60 -14.67 -0.78
C ARG A 56 -18.78 -15.17 0.63
N VAL A 57 -19.45 -14.36 1.44
CA VAL A 57 -19.73 -14.66 2.84
C VAL A 57 -21.23 -14.71 3.03
N TYR A 58 -21.73 -15.84 3.51
CA TYR A 58 -23.14 -16.04 3.81
C TYR A 58 -23.30 -16.27 5.30
N LYS A 59 -24.10 -15.43 5.95
CA LYS A 59 -24.44 -15.59 7.35
C LYS A 59 -25.95 -15.59 7.54
N SER A 60 -26.40 -16.44 8.46
CA SER A 60 -27.78 -16.40 8.95
C SER A 60 -27.86 -15.56 10.23
N GLY A 61 -28.86 -14.69 10.34
CA GLY A 61 -29.07 -13.82 11.52
C GLY A 61 -28.84 -12.33 11.25
N TYR A 62 -28.79 -11.54 12.32
CA TYR A 62 -28.85 -10.08 12.27
C TYR A 62 -27.49 -9.37 12.14
N ASP A 63 -26.36 -10.07 12.38
CA ASP A 63 -25.01 -9.49 12.38
C ASP A 63 -24.01 -10.36 11.60
N GLY A 64 -23.69 -10.00 10.35
CA GLY A 64 -22.77 -10.73 9.50
C GLY A 64 -22.18 -9.90 8.36
N GLY A 65 -20.99 -10.28 7.90
CA GLY A 65 -20.30 -9.62 6.79
C GLY A 65 -18.79 -9.89 6.79
N GLU A 66 -18.09 -9.29 5.83
CA GLU A 66 -16.64 -9.17 5.85
C GLU A 66 -16.23 -8.01 6.77
N ASP A 67 -15.18 -8.21 7.57
CA ASP A 67 -14.80 -7.32 8.67
C ASP A 67 -13.50 -6.55 8.42
N GLY A 68 -13.06 -6.54 7.17
CA GLY A 68 -11.81 -5.98 6.70
C GLY A 68 -10.59 -6.85 6.94
N ALA A 69 -10.72 -8.03 7.54
CA ALA A 69 -9.61 -8.91 7.94
C ALA A 69 -9.34 -10.08 6.98
N GLN A 70 -10.12 -10.25 5.91
CA GLN A 70 -9.91 -11.33 4.92
C GLN A 70 -8.91 -10.90 3.83
N TYR A 71 -7.92 -11.74 3.54
CA TYR A 71 -6.90 -11.44 2.54
C TYR A 71 -6.40 -12.70 1.82
N ILE A 72 -5.87 -12.50 0.61
CA ILE A 72 -5.09 -13.48 -0.12
C ILE A 72 -3.63 -13.01 -0.20
N ARG A 73 -2.68 -13.93 -0.01
CA ARG A 73 -1.26 -13.65 -0.22
C ARG A 73 -0.75 -14.43 -1.42
N ILE A 74 -0.43 -13.73 -2.50
CA ILE A 74 0.17 -14.32 -3.71
C ILE A 74 1.65 -13.94 -3.74
N LYS A 75 2.52 -14.94 -3.70
CA LYS A 75 3.96 -14.76 -3.88
C LYS A 75 4.35 -15.26 -5.26
N TYR A 76 4.82 -14.39 -6.13
CA TYR A 76 5.25 -14.74 -7.48
C TYR A 76 6.57 -14.06 -7.84
N ARG A 77 7.23 -14.55 -8.90
CA ARG A 77 8.42 -13.93 -9.50
C ARG A 77 8.06 -13.49 -10.92
N THR A 78 8.57 -12.34 -11.33
CA THR A 78 8.32 -11.78 -12.66
C THR A 78 9.58 -11.10 -13.18
N SER A 79 9.74 -11.10 -14.51
CA SER A 79 10.79 -10.32 -15.20
C SER A 79 10.33 -8.90 -15.53
N VAL A 80 9.07 -8.54 -15.25
CA VAL A 80 8.54 -7.19 -15.43
C VAL A 80 9.03 -6.34 -14.27
N PRO A 81 9.84 -5.28 -14.51
CA PRO A 81 10.44 -4.51 -13.43
C PRO A 81 9.41 -3.70 -12.64
N LEU A 82 8.38 -3.17 -13.31
CA LEU A 82 7.34 -2.35 -12.70
C LEU A 82 5.96 -3.00 -12.87
N THR A 83 5.37 -3.46 -11.76
CA THR A 83 4.00 -3.97 -11.65
C THR A 83 3.10 -3.08 -10.81
N LEU A 84 3.68 -2.13 -10.06
CA LEU A 84 2.93 -1.22 -9.20
C LEU A 84 2.09 -0.23 -10.00
N GLU A 85 0.78 -0.24 -9.75
CA GLU A 85 -0.15 0.79 -10.18
C GLU A 85 -0.71 1.55 -8.98
N TYR A 86 -0.81 2.87 -9.12
CA TYR A 86 -1.43 3.71 -8.10
C TYR A 86 -2.96 3.63 -8.21
N PRO A 87 -3.66 3.07 -7.20
CA PRO A 87 -5.10 2.88 -7.28
C PRO A 87 -5.81 4.23 -7.30
N ARG A 88 -6.61 4.49 -8.33
CA ARG A 88 -7.44 5.71 -8.41
C ARG A 88 -8.89 5.46 -8.02
N ARG A 89 -9.36 4.22 -8.20
CA ARG A 89 -10.73 3.82 -7.91
C ARG A 89 -10.74 2.77 -6.82
N PHE A 90 -11.56 2.99 -5.79
CA PHE A 90 -11.73 2.08 -4.65
C PHE A 90 -13.19 1.68 -4.58
N TYR A 91 -13.49 0.42 -4.84
CA TYR A 91 -14.86 -0.09 -4.85
C TYR A 91 -15.34 -0.43 -3.45
N PHE A 92 -16.60 -0.15 -3.12
CA PHE A 92 -17.26 -0.69 -1.94
C PHE A 92 -17.55 -2.18 -2.14
N GLU A 93 -17.77 -2.86 -1.02
CA GLU A 93 -18.11 -4.26 -0.98
C GLU A 93 -19.52 -4.48 -1.56
N ASP A 94 -19.70 -5.60 -2.28
CA ASP A 94 -21.01 -6.01 -2.78
C ASP A 94 -21.76 -6.72 -1.65
N VAL A 95 -22.85 -6.12 -1.16
CA VAL A 95 -23.52 -6.58 0.06
C VAL A 95 -25.03 -6.59 -0.12
N SER A 96 -25.64 -7.72 0.23
CA SER A 96 -27.09 -7.89 0.26
C SER A 96 -27.57 -8.27 1.65
N ALA A 97 -28.62 -7.58 2.15
CA ALA A 97 -29.18 -7.81 3.48
C ALA A 97 -30.70 -7.67 3.50
N ASN A 98 -31.36 -8.24 4.53
CA ASN A 98 -32.79 -8.05 4.76
C ASN A 98 -33.12 -6.81 5.61
N TYR A 99 -32.11 -6.17 6.18
CA TYR A 99 -32.18 -4.93 6.97
C TYR A 99 -31.14 -3.94 6.44
N ASN A 100 -30.96 -2.81 7.11
CA ASN A 100 -29.98 -1.81 6.71
C ASN A 100 -28.56 -2.38 6.57
N VAL A 101 -27.78 -1.75 5.69
CA VAL A 101 -26.37 -2.08 5.47
C VAL A 101 -25.52 -0.95 6.05
N THR A 102 -24.46 -1.31 6.80
CA THR A 102 -23.42 -0.36 7.23
C THR A 102 -22.06 -0.87 6.77
N LEU A 103 -21.42 -0.15 5.85
CA LEU A 103 -20.08 -0.48 5.34
C LEU A 103 -19.04 0.46 5.92
N TRP A 104 -17.91 -0.11 6.35
CA TRP A 104 -16.76 0.61 6.87
C TRP A 104 -15.62 0.48 5.87
N LYS A 105 -15.45 1.49 5.02
CA LYS A 105 -14.44 1.48 3.97
C LYS A 105 -13.14 2.11 4.46
N TYR A 106 -12.08 1.32 4.57
CA TYR A 106 -10.73 1.83 4.85
C TYR A 106 -10.08 2.35 3.56
N LEU A 107 -10.08 3.66 3.37
CA LEU A 107 -9.47 4.33 2.24
C LEU A 107 -8.00 4.64 2.55
N PHE A 108 -7.08 4.11 1.74
CA PHE A 108 -5.64 4.46 1.80
C PHE A 108 -5.23 5.18 0.53
N VAL A 109 -4.95 6.48 0.65
CA VAL A 109 -4.45 7.31 -0.45
C VAL A 109 -2.94 7.52 -0.27
N PRO A 110 -2.08 6.90 -1.10
CA PRO A 110 -0.62 6.90 -0.91
C PRO A 110 0.07 8.21 -1.35
N GLY A 111 -0.69 9.25 -1.69
CA GLY A 111 -0.17 10.52 -2.19
C GLY A 111 -1.00 11.70 -1.71
N SER A 112 -0.63 12.90 -2.17
CA SER A 112 -1.34 14.12 -1.81
C SER A 112 -2.67 14.20 -2.54
N LEU A 113 -3.74 13.91 -1.80
CA LEU A 113 -5.10 13.93 -2.30
C LEU A 113 -5.53 15.34 -2.69
N SER A 114 -6.04 15.47 -3.90
CA SER A 114 -6.52 16.73 -4.49
C SER A 114 -8.01 16.72 -4.78
N SER A 115 -8.58 15.55 -5.03
CA SER A 115 -10.02 15.42 -5.24
C SER A 115 -10.56 14.04 -4.89
N LEU A 116 -11.80 13.99 -4.38
CA LEU A 116 -12.59 12.76 -4.20
C LEU A 116 -13.96 12.89 -4.84
N ASN A 117 -14.40 11.86 -5.55
CA ASN A 117 -15.79 11.71 -5.95
C ASN A 117 -16.27 10.32 -5.51
N ILE A 118 -17.48 10.24 -4.98
CA ILE A 118 -18.03 8.97 -4.48
C ILE A 118 -19.36 8.72 -5.18
N GLN A 119 -19.53 7.53 -5.73
CA GLN A 119 -20.80 7.04 -6.24
C GLN A 119 -21.20 5.80 -5.45
N VAL A 120 -22.46 5.72 -5.04
CA VAL A 120 -23.03 4.52 -4.43
C VAL A 120 -24.29 4.16 -5.18
N THR A 121 -24.38 2.90 -5.60
CA THR A 121 -25.52 2.36 -6.32
C THR A 121 -26.16 1.26 -5.49
N VAL A 122 -27.45 1.40 -5.22
CA VAL A 122 -28.21 0.52 -4.33
C VAL A 122 -29.47 0.05 -5.02
N ALA A 123 -29.70 -1.25 -5.05
CA ALA A 123 -30.95 -1.84 -5.48
C ALA A 123 -31.87 -2.15 -4.28
N ASN A 124 -33.16 -2.26 -4.58
CA ASN A 124 -34.21 -2.67 -3.64
C ASN A 124 -34.44 -1.69 -2.48
N VAL A 125 -34.28 -0.40 -2.75
CA VAL A 125 -34.60 0.70 -1.84
C VAL A 125 -35.62 1.65 -2.46
N SER A 126 -36.51 2.18 -1.64
CA SER A 126 -37.43 3.25 -2.01
C SER A 126 -36.72 4.60 -2.07
N GLN A 127 -37.38 5.60 -2.67
CA GLN A 127 -36.86 6.96 -2.76
C GLN A 127 -36.63 7.63 -1.39
N ASP A 128 -37.35 7.19 -0.35
CA ASP A 128 -37.28 7.76 1.00
C ASP A 128 -36.31 7.00 1.93
N ASP A 129 -35.74 5.88 1.47
CA ASP A 129 -34.77 5.14 2.27
C ASP A 129 -33.46 5.92 2.37
N PRO A 130 -32.88 6.07 3.58
CA PRO A 130 -31.70 6.88 3.77
C PRO A 130 -30.46 6.22 3.16
N ILE A 131 -29.65 7.02 2.46
CA ILE A 131 -28.31 6.66 2.00
C ILE A 131 -27.37 7.76 2.47
N THR A 132 -26.60 7.47 3.51
CA THR A 132 -25.74 8.47 4.17
C THR A 132 -24.29 8.05 4.16
N LEU A 133 -23.40 9.05 4.06
CA LEU A 133 -21.97 8.87 4.02
C LEU A 133 -21.31 9.78 5.06
N SER A 134 -20.37 9.23 5.83
CA SER A 134 -19.56 10.03 6.75
C SER A 134 -18.08 9.65 6.71
N PHE A 135 -17.23 10.62 7.04
CA PHE A 135 -15.80 10.40 7.26
C PHE A 135 -15.51 10.37 8.76
N LEU A 136 -14.75 9.37 9.20
CA LEU A 136 -14.33 9.26 10.60
C LEU A 136 -12.93 9.86 10.78
N PHE A 137 -12.85 10.97 11.53
CA PHE A 137 -11.60 11.62 11.95
C PHE A 137 -11.51 11.62 13.47
N ASN A 138 -11.36 12.80 14.10
CA ASN A 138 -11.56 12.99 15.54
C ASN A 138 -13.06 13.07 15.93
N GLU A 139 -13.94 13.13 14.94
CA GLU A 139 -15.40 13.05 15.03
C GLU A 139 -15.94 12.41 13.73
N SER A 140 -17.21 12.02 13.73
CA SER A 140 -17.89 11.60 12.49
C SER A 140 -18.39 12.83 11.76
N ILE A 141 -17.96 13.03 10.51
CA ILE A 141 -18.36 14.13 9.65
C ILE A 141 -19.29 13.60 8.59
N GLU A 142 -20.59 13.84 8.74
CA GLU A 142 -21.58 13.48 7.71
C GLU A 142 -21.45 14.41 6.49
N VAL A 143 -21.53 13.81 5.30
CA VAL A 143 -21.50 14.53 4.03
C VAL A 143 -22.83 14.27 3.31
N PRO A 144 -23.63 15.31 3.04
CA PRO A 144 -24.86 15.13 2.28
C PRO A 144 -24.55 14.75 0.83
N PRO A 145 -25.35 13.90 0.19
CA PRO A 145 -25.19 13.60 -1.23
C PRO A 145 -25.43 14.86 -2.07
N THR A 146 -24.62 15.03 -3.10
CA THR A 146 -24.84 16.07 -4.12
C THR A 146 -26.13 15.80 -4.89
N SER A 147 -26.40 14.53 -5.20
CA SER A 147 -27.67 14.09 -5.77
C SER A 147 -27.93 12.62 -5.45
N CYS A 148 -29.22 12.25 -5.41
CA CYS A 148 -29.68 10.87 -5.39
C CYS A 148 -30.82 10.71 -6.39
N THR A 149 -30.66 9.81 -7.36
CA THR A 149 -31.66 9.55 -8.40
C THR A 149 -32.21 8.14 -8.23
N HIS A 150 -33.51 8.03 -8.01
CA HIS A 150 -34.22 6.76 -7.90
C HIS A 150 -34.91 6.40 -9.23
N ASN A 151 -34.65 5.19 -9.74
CA ASN A 151 -35.34 4.62 -10.88
C ASN A 151 -36.38 3.60 -10.40
N SER A 152 -37.66 3.96 -10.49
CA SER A 152 -38.78 3.11 -10.04
C SER A 152 -39.00 1.85 -10.88
N THR A 153 -38.45 1.78 -12.10
CA THR A 153 -38.60 0.60 -12.98
C THR A 153 -37.60 -0.49 -12.59
N THR A 154 -36.36 -0.11 -12.27
CA THR A 154 -35.31 -1.05 -11.84
C THR A 154 -35.21 -1.17 -10.32
N ASN A 155 -35.89 -0.31 -9.58
CA ASN A 155 -35.78 -0.14 -8.13
C ASN A 155 -34.33 0.11 -7.68
N ILE A 156 -33.60 0.93 -8.45
CA ILE A 156 -32.20 1.28 -8.22
C ILE A 156 -32.11 2.76 -7.88
N THR A 157 -31.40 3.08 -6.81
CA THR A 157 -31.02 4.44 -6.43
C THR A 157 -29.52 4.63 -6.61
N VAL A 158 -29.13 5.70 -7.30
CA VAL A 158 -27.73 6.11 -7.45
C VAL A 158 -27.55 7.43 -6.72
N CYS A 159 -26.67 7.44 -5.71
CA CYS A 159 -26.26 8.65 -5.00
C CYS A 159 -24.82 9.02 -5.35
N VAL A 160 -24.58 10.32 -5.54
CA VAL A 160 -23.27 10.87 -5.91
C VAL A 160 -22.89 11.95 -4.92
N TRP A 161 -21.64 11.92 -4.47
CA TRP A 161 -20.96 12.96 -3.71
C TRP A 161 -19.82 13.49 -4.56
N GLU A 162 -19.97 14.72 -5.03
CA GLU A 162 -18.94 15.42 -5.79
C GLU A 162 -17.90 16.04 -4.84
N ASP A 163 -16.72 16.25 -5.40
CA ASP A 163 -15.55 16.84 -4.73
C ASP A 163 -15.88 18.07 -3.87
N ASN A 164 -16.59 19.03 -4.43
CA ASN A 164 -16.90 20.29 -3.76
C ASN A 164 -17.74 20.07 -2.49
N GLU A 165 -18.73 19.18 -2.51
CA GLU A 165 -19.57 18.92 -1.32
C GLU A 165 -18.77 18.20 -0.23
N ILE A 166 -17.93 17.24 -0.60
CA ILE A 166 -17.04 16.56 0.33
C ILE A 166 -16.07 17.57 0.95
N ALA A 167 -15.35 18.34 0.12
CA ALA A 167 -14.38 19.32 0.58
C ALA A 167 -15.02 20.37 1.51
N ASN A 168 -16.21 20.87 1.15
CA ASN A 168 -16.95 21.82 1.97
C ASN A 168 -17.33 21.21 3.33
N ALA A 169 -17.94 20.02 3.35
CA ALA A 169 -18.32 19.36 4.60
C ALA A 169 -17.13 19.16 5.54
N LEU A 170 -16.00 18.67 5.01
CA LEU A 170 -14.76 18.51 5.78
C LEU A 170 -14.22 19.85 6.31
N SER A 171 -14.23 20.90 5.48
CA SER A 171 -13.70 22.21 5.85
C SER A 171 -14.48 22.86 6.99
N THR A 172 -15.79 22.63 7.09
CA THR A 172 -16.62 23.13 8.22
C THR A 172 -16.17 22.60 9.58
N LYS A 173 -15.44 21.48 9.57
CA LYS A 173 -14.86 20.82 10.75
C LYS A 173 -13.34 21.00 10.83
N ASN A 174 -12.78 21.93 10.04
CA ASN A 174 -11.34 22.17 9.92
C ASN A 174 -10.53 20.97 9.38
N PHE A 175 -11.18 20.08 8.63
CA PHE A 175 -10.50 19.00 7.91
C PHE A 175 -10.28 19.35 6.44
N THR A 176 -9.21 18.80 5.86
CA THR A 176 -8.82 18.98 4.46
C THR A 176 -8.35 17.63 3.90
N TYR A 177 -8.21 17.52 2.58
CA TYR A 177 -7.69 16.31 1.94
C TYR A 177 -6.26 15.94 2.33
N THR A 178 -5.47 16.89 2.82
CA THR A 178 -4.18 16.60 3.45
C THR A 178 -4.30 15.61 4.61
N HIS A 179 -5.41 15.67 5.37
CA HIS A 179 -5.67 14.79 6.50
C HIS A 179 -6.14 13.38 6.11
N LEU A 180 -6.61 13.21 4.87
CA LEU A 180 -6.99 11.92 4.28
C LEU A 180 -5.82 11.24 3.55
N SER A 181 -4.78 12.01 3.25
CA SER A 181 -3.60 11.54 2.53
C SER A 181 -2.70 10.74 3.46
N SER A 182 -1.84 9.87 2.91
CA SER A 182 -0.69 9.24 3.61
C SER A 182 -1.02 8.27 4.75
N ARG A 183 -2.29 7.94 4.99
CA ARG A 183 -2.75 6.98 6.01
C ARG A 183 -4.15 6.45 5.71
N TYR A 184 -4.59 5.41 6.43
CA TYR A 184 -5.98 4.97 6.33
C TYR A 184 -6.94 6.00 6.93
N THR A 185 -8.02 6.27 6.22
CA THR A 185 -9.22 6.94 6.77
C THR A 185 -10.43 6.07 6.56
N THR A 186 -11.31 6.00 7.57
CA THR A 186 -12.55 5.24 7.48
C THR A 186 -13.68 6.10 6.93
N ILE A 187 -14.32 5.60 5.88
CA ILE A 187 -15.58 6.14 5.34
C ILE A 187 -16.69 5.18 5.75
N VAL A 188 -17.74 5.71 6.38
CA VAL A 188 -18.89 4.93 6.82
C VAL A 188 -20.05 5.22 5.88
N LEU A 189 -20.52 4.19 5.19
CA LEU A 189 -21.70 4.22 4.34
C LEU A 189 -22.84 3.50 5.07
N LYS A 190 -23.99 4.17 5.24
CA LYS A 190 -25.21 3.56 5.77
C LYS A 190 -26.30 3.61 4.73
N VAL A 191 -26.99 2.50 4.54
CA VAL A 191 -28.02 2.35 3.52
C VAL A 191 -29.24 1.66 4.11
N GLY A 192 -30.40 2.28 3.93
CA GLY A 192 -31.68 1.80 4.45
C GLY A 192 -31.95 2.19 5.91
N ASP A 193 -33.21 2.05 6.30
CA ASP A 193 -33.68 2.27 7.67
C ASP A 193 -33.41 1.00 8.51
N GLY A 194 -32.73 1.15 9.64
CA GLY A 194 -32.35 0.02 10.50
C GLY A 194 -33.51 -0.75 11.13
N SER A 195 -34.72 -0.18 11.12
CA SER A 195 -35.93 -0.86 11.62
C SER A 195 -36.74 -1.57 10.53
N LYS A 196 -36.43 -1.29 9.25
CA LYS A 196 -37.21 -1.75 8.11
C LYS A 196 -36.68 -3.08 7.58
N TYR A 197 -37.59 -4.02 7.38
CA TYR A 197 -37.32 -5.27 6.66
C TYR A 197 -37.51 -5.05 5.15
N TYR A 198 -36.54 -5.51 4.36
CA TYR A 198 -36.51 -5.41 2.90
C TYR A 198 -36.73 -6.78 2.26
N ASP A 199 -37.73 -6.86 1.38
CA ASP A 199 -38.00 -7.98 0.48
C ASP A 199 -38.50 -7.45 -0.88
N PRO A 200 -37.71 -7.55 -1.97
CA PRO A 200 -36.38 -8.17 -2.05
C PRO A 200 -35.32 -7.49 -1.17
N ARG A 201 -34.26 -8.23 -0.83
CA ARG A 201 -33.13 -7.76 0.00
C ARG A 201 -32.52 -6.46 -0.55
N ILE A 202 -32.22 -5.50 0.32
CA ILE A 202 -31.40 -4.34 -0.06
C ILE A 202 -30.05 -4.85 -0.59
N HIS A 203 -29.55 -4.25 -1.66
CA HIS A 203 -28.32 -4.69 -2.32
C HIS A 203 -27.46 -3.48 -2.71
N VAL A 204 -26.31 -3.31 -2.04
CA VAL A 204 -25.27 -2.38 -2.47
C VAL A 204 -24.47 -3.04 -3.60
N LEU A 205 -24.53 -2.45 -4.79
CA LEU A 205 -23.88 -2.98 -5.99
C LEU A 205 -22.41 -2.56 -5.99
N GLY A 206 -21.51 -3.46 -5.61
CA GLY A 206 -20.10 -3.15 -5.33
C GLY A 206 -19.35 -2.61 -6.55
N GLU A 207 -19.50 -3.24 -7.72
CA GLU A 207 -18.84 -2.79 -8.97
C GLU A 207 -19.33 -1.42 -9.47
N GLN A 208 -20.50 -0.97 -8.99
CA GLN A 208 -21.11 0.32 -9.35
C GLN A 208 -21.05 1.33 -8.19
N SER A 209 -20.41 0.96 -7.09
CA SER A 209 -20.23 1.78 -5.89
C SER A 209 -18.75 1.96 -5.65
N TYR A 210 -18.24 3.18 -5.84
CA TYR A 210 -16.80 3.43 -5.83
C TYR A 210 -16.45 4.83 -5.36
N ILE A 211 -15.21 4.98 -4.92
CA ILE A 211 -14.53 6.23 -4.61
C ILE A 211 -13.48 6.45 -5.70
N ASP A 212 -13.59 7.55 -6.43
CA ASP A 212 -12.56 8.04 -7.34
C ASP A 212 -11.70 9.10 -6.65
N ALA A 213 -10.41 8.82 -6.49
CA ALA A 213 -9.44 9.70 -5.89
C ALA A 213 -8.43 10.20 -6.91
N THR A 214 -8.28 11.52 -6.97
CA THR A 214 -7.19 12.18 -7.72
C THR A 214 -6.14 12.65 -6.73
N TYR A 215 -4.92 12.15 -6.86
CA TYR A 215 -3.82 12.52 -5.98
C TYR A 215 -2.50 12.59 -6.73
N LEU A 216 -1.61 13.44 -6.24
CA LEU A 216 -0.22 13.50 -6.69
C LEU A 216 0.56 12.39 -5.99
N THR A 217 1.20 11.52 -6.78
CA THR A 217 2.02 10.44 -6.24
C THR A 217 3.33 11.00 -5.69
N PRO A 218 3.87 10.44 -4.60
CA PRO A 218 5.09 10.96 -3.96
C PRO A 218 6.33 10.81 -4.86
N ILE A 219 6.27 9.91 -5.82
CA ILE A 219 7.31 9.67 -6.81
C ILE A 219 6.71 9.50 -8.20
N LEU A 220 7.50 9.85 -9.21
CA LEU A 220 7.24 9.48 -10.58
C LEU A 220 7.78 8.06 -10.81
N LEU A 221 6.89 7.11 -11.11
CA LEU A 221 7.29 5.81 -11.61
C LEU A 221 7.72 5.95 -13.06
N THR A 222 8.90 5.42 -13.39
CA THR A 222 9.47 5.44 -14.74
C THR A 222 9.64 4.00 -15.23
N PRO A 223 9.87 3.77 -16.54
CA PRO A 223 10.25 2.44 -17.02
C PRO A 223 11.52 1.85 -16.38
N TYR A 224 12.33 2.69 -15.73
CA TYR A 224 13.53 2.30 -14.98
C TYR A 224 13.26 2.15 -13.47
N SER A 225 12.01 2.10 -13.04
CA SER A 225 11.64 1.83 -11.66
C SER A 225 11.39 0.34 -11.48
N VAL A 226 11.89 -0.22 -10.38
CA VAL A 226 11.57 -1.60 -9.97
C VAL A 226 10.81 -1.53 -8.65
N ASP A 227 9.58 -2.05 -8.62
CA ASP A 227 8.81 -2.13 -7.37
C ASP A 227 9.03 -3.47 -6.67
N ILE A 228 9.17 -3.40 -5.35
CA ILE A 228 9.27 -4.58 -4.50
C ILE A 228 8.28 -4.41 -3.35
N THR A 229 7.47 -5.44 -3.15
CA THR A 229 6.64 -5.59 -1.96
C THR A 229 7.12 -6.80 -1.17
N VAL A 230 7.52 -6.57 0.08
CA VAL A 230 7.96 -7.62 1.00
C VAL A 230 6.94 -7.82 2.11
N SER A 231 6.70 -9.09 2.48
CA SER A 231 5.86 -9.39 3.64
C SER A 231 6.60 -9.07 4.94
N ILE A 232 5.91 -8.45 5.89
CA ILE A 232 6.36 -8.23 7.26
C ILE A 232 5.75 -9.34 8.11
N THR A 233 6.60 -10.25 8.59
CA THR A 233 6.16 -11.40 9.41
C THR A 233 6.79 -11.40 10.79
N ASN A 234 7.83 -10.59 11.02
CA ASN A 234 8.48 -10.52 12.33
C ASN A 234 7.70 -9.58 13.25
N TYR A 235 7.22 -10.13 14.36
CA TYR A 235 6.54 -9.37 15.40
C TYR A 235 6.89 -9.90 16.78
N THR A 236 6.75 -9.03 17.77
CA THR A 236 6.67 -9.40 19.18
C THR A 236 5.27 -9.06 19.69
N ALA A 237 4.73 -9.87 20.58
CA ALA A 237 3.42 -9.66 21.15
C ALA A 237 3.45 -9.90 22.67
N SER A 238 2.63 -9.17 23.40
CA SER A 238 2.48 -9.32 24.84
C SER A 238 1.06 -8.99 25.29
N THR A 239 0.77 -9.33 26.54
CA THR A 239 -0.56 -9.17 27.14
C THR A 239 -1.63 -9.91 26.31
N CYS A 240 -1.37 -11.20 26.09
CA CYS A 240 -2.24 -12.10 25.34
C CYS A 240 -3.19 -12.88 26.25
N GLY A 241 -4.25 -13.43 25.68
CA GLY A 241 -5.34 -14.11 26.38
C GLY A 241 -6.64 -13.31 26.27
N ALA A 242 -7.52 -13.74 25.37
CA ALA A 242 -8.94 -13.36 25.36
C ALA A 242 -9.73 -14.21 26.38
N PRO A 243 -11.03 -14.01 26.58
CA PRO A 243 -11.85 -14.95 27.35
C PRO A 243 -11.76 -16.40 26.83
N GLU A 244 -11.86 -17.40 27.70
CA GLU A 244 -11.64 -18.83 27.38
C GLU A 244 -12.66 -19.40 26.38
N ASP A 245 -13.82 -18.77 26.24
CA ASP A 245 -14.86 -19.12 25.28
C ASP A 245 -14.55 -18.64 23.84
N ILE A 246 -13.51 -17.83 23.67
CA ILE A 246 -13.01 -17.39 22.36
C ILE A 246 -12.00 -18.41 21.82
N PRO A 247 -12.19 -18.94 20.58
CA PRO A 247 -11.21 -19.80 19.93
C PRO A 247 -9.84 -19.14 19.83
N ASP A 248 -8.79 -19.95 20.02
CA ASP A 248 -7.40 -19.51 20.02
C ASP A 248 -7.12 -18.38 21.03
N SER A 249 -7.81 -18.34 22.17
CA SER A 249 -7.74 -17.28 23.19
C SER A 249 -6.31 -16.78 23.49
N ASP A 250 -5.34 -17.69 23.61
CA ASP A 250 -3.94 -17.36 23.94
C ASP A 250 -3.20 -16.57 22.84
N SER A 251 -3.71 -16.59 21.60
CA SER A 251 -3.11 -15.90 20.44
C SER A 251 -3.62 -14.46 20.24
N TRP A 252 -4.66 -14.08 20.97
CA TRP A 252 -5.22 -12.73 20.97
C TRP A 252 -4.43 -11.83 21.91
N CYS A 253 -3.80 -10.80 21.38
CA CYS A 253 -2.86 -9.95 22.08
C CYS A 253 -3.24 -8.47 22.01
N ARG A 254 -2.87 -7.71 23.05
CA ARG A 254 -3.18 -6.27 23.16
C ARG A 254 -2.03 -5.36 22.76
N ASN A 255 -0.80 -5.86 22.92
CA ASN A 255 0.41 -5.11 22.60
C ASN A 255 1.18 -5.89 21.56
N VAL A 256 1.26 -5.37 20.33
CA VAL A 256 1.94 -6.02 19.22
C VAL A 256 2.88 -5.03 18.55
N THR A 257 4.14 -5.43 18.36
CA THR A 257 5.14 -4.65 17.63
C THR A 257 5.63 -5.44 16.42
N TRP A 258 5.40 -4.94 15.22
CA TRP A 258 6.02 -5.43 14.00
C TRP A 258 7.33 -4.67 13.73
N SER A 259 8.37 -5.39 13.34
CA SER A 259 9.67 -4.82 12.97
C SER A 259 10.01 -5.20 11.53
N PHE A 260 10.43 -4.21 10.74
CA PHE A 260 10.85 -4.43 9.36
C PHE A 260 12.06 -3.58 9.00
N ASN A 261 12.89 -4.09 8.10
CA ASN A 261 14.11 -3.40 7.66
C ASN A 261 13.89 -2.81 6.26
N VAL A 262 14.30 -1.55 6.10
CA VAL A 262 14.30 -0.86 4.81
C VAL A 262 15.73 -0.88 4.26
N PRO A 263 15.97 -1.49 3.09
CA PRO A 263 17.29 -1.53 2.49
C PRO A 263 17.86 -0.13 2.23
N ASN A 264 19.18 -0.04 2.11
CA ASN A 264 19.81 1.21 1.70
C ASN A 264 19.49 1.55 0.24
N ALA A 265 19.51 2.85 -0.06
CA ALA A 265 19.36 3.40 -1.42
C ALA A 265 18.04 3.08 -2.16
N VAL A 266 17.03 2.58 -1.45
CA VAL A 266 15.67 2.45 -1.99
C VAL A 266 14.81 3.67 -1.66
N VAL A 267 13.68 3.81 -2.33
CA VAL A 267 12.66 4.79 -1.99
C VAL A 267 11.48 4.09 -1.31
N PRO A 268 11.36 4.15 0.03
CA PRO A 268 10.19 3.58 0.71
C PRO A 268 8.93 4.31 0.29
N LEU A 269 7.85 3.57 0.01
CA LEU A 269 6.56 4.14 -0.35
C LEU A 269 5.59 4.12 0.81
N TRP A 270 5.19 2.91 1.23
CA TRP A 270 4.24 2.71 2.31
C TRP A 270 4.43 1.35 2.97
N VAL A 271 3.84 1.26 4.16
CA VAL A 271 3.57 0.01 4.83
C VAL A 271 2.07 -0.13 5.03
N LYS A 272 1.55 -1.35 4.95
CA LYS A 272 0.17 -1.68 5.27
C LYS A 272 0.13 -2.94 6.12
N PHE A 273 -0.82 -2.97 7.03
CA PHE A 273 -1.14 -4.09 7.88
C PHE A 273 -2.64 -4.33 7.81
N GLN A 274 -2.99 -5.60 7.84
CA GLN A 274 -4.36 -6.07 7.95
C GLN A 274 -4.36 -7.26 8.91
N PHE A 275 -5.28 -7.30 9.86
CA PHE A 275 -5.27 -8.33 10.89
C PHE A 275 -6.67 -8.60 11.46
N PRO A 276 -6.94 -9.81 11.96
CA PRO A 276 -8.13 -10.09 12.76
C PRO A 276 -8.12 -9.28 14.04
N TRP A 277 -9.30 -8.81 14.43
CA TRP A 277 -9.53 -8.02 15.62
C TRP A 277 -10.73 -8.56 16.41
N LEU A 278 -10.67 -8.36 17.72
CA LEU A 278 -11.60 -8.86 18.72
C LEU A 278 -11.92 -7.68 19.65
N TYR A 279 -13.20 -7.38 19.84
CA TYR A 279 -13.67 -6.34 20.75
C TYR A 279 -14.93 -6.82 21.49
N ILE A 280 -14.75 -7.10 22.78
CA ILE A 280 -15.80 -7.54 23.70
C ILE A 280 -16.22 -6.31 24.52
N GLY A 281 -17.37 -5.76 24.17
CA GLY A 281 -17.80 -4.44 24.61
C GLY A 281 -18.06 -4.32 26.11
N TYR A 282 -17.22 -3.54 26.80
CA TYR A 282 -17.46 -3.03 28.17
C TYR A 282 -17.24 -1.51 28.30
N GLY A 283 -16.99 -0.81 27.18
CA GLY A 283 -16.61 0.60 27.13
C GLY A 283 -15.75 0.88 25.89
N GLN A 284 -15.22 2.10 25.75
CA GLN A 284 -14.27 2.43 24.70
C GLN A 284 -12.83 2.34 25.25
N PRO A 285 -12.15 1.20 25.14
CA PRO A 285 -10.79 1.05 25.62
C PRO A 285 -9.84 1.89 24.78
N TYR A 286 -8.71 2.30 25.37
CA TYR A 286 -7.70 3.06 24.63
C TYR A 286 -7.17 2.27 23.43
N GLN A 287 -6.77 2.99 22.39
CA GLN A 287 -6.12 2.43 21.20
C GLN A 287 -4.99 3.36 20.79
N GLU A 288 -3.79 2.83 20.57
CA GLU A 288 -2.66 3.63 20.12
C GLU A 288 -1.86 2.89 19.05
N ILE A 289 -1.51 3.61 17.98
CA ILE A 289 -0.64 3.12 16.91
C ILE A 289 0.60 4.00 16.91
N LEU A 290 1.74 3.41 17.24
CA LEU A 290 3.03 4.07 17.38
C LEU A 290 3.96 3.62 16.25
N VAL A 291 4.80 4.54 15.79
CA VAL A 291 5.90 4.24 14.88
C VAL A 291 7.20 4.85 15.40
N ASP A 292 8.30 4.15 15.18
CA ASP A 292 9.65 4.61 15.53
C ASP A 292 10.70 4.01 14.60
N ASN A 293 11.83 4.71 14.49
CA ASN A 293 13.04 4.28 13.80
C ASN A 293 14.23 5.13 14.29
N GLU A 294 15.41 5.00 13.69
CA GLU A 294 16.59 5.77 14.11
C GLU A 294 16.48 7.29 13.89
N LEU A 295 15.57 7.74 13.01
CA LEU A 295 15.38 9.16 12.67
C LEU A 295 14.21 9.83 13.42
N ILE A 296 13.26 9.04 13.94
CA ILE A 296 12.12 9.55 14.70
C ILE A 296 11.96 8.80 16.02
N ASN A 297 11.70 9.55 17.09
CA ASN A 297 11.25 8.96 18.35
C ASN A 297 9.87 8.33 18.18
N SER A 298 9.47 7.50 19.15
CA SER A 298 8.12 6.93 19.21
C SER A 298 7.04 8.00 19.05
N THR A 299 6.30 7.89 17.95
CA THR A 299 5.31 8.87 17.50
C THR A 299 3.97 8.18 17.25
N SER A 300 2.90 8.67 17.88
CA SER A 300 1.56 8.09 17.71
C SER A 300 0.94 8.58 16.40
N LEU A 301 0.74 7.68 15.43
CA LEU A 301 -0.03 7.97 14.22
C LEU A 301 -1.54 8.04 14.51
N TYR A 302 -1.99 7.30 15.52
CA TYR A 302 -3.36 7.32 15.99
C TYR A 302 -3.42 7.07 17.49
N LYS A 303 -4.39 7.71 18.15
CA LYS A 303 -4.59 7.62 19.60
C LYS A 303 -6.04 7.90 19.99
N HIS A 304 -6.68 6.94 20.65
CA HIS A 304 -7.96 7.08 21.35
C HIS A 304 -7.76 6.88 22.86
N PRO A 305 -8.24 7.79 23.72
CA PRO A 305 -8.60 9.19 23.42
C PRO A 305 -7.34 10.02 23.05
N PRO A 306 -7.44 11.16 22.32
CA PRO A 306 -8.65 11.97 22.12
C PRO A 306 -9.45 11.68 20.83
N ASN A 307 -8.92 10.90 19.89
CA ASN A 307 -9.67 10.55 18.67
C ASN A 307 -10.78 9.52 19.00
N PRO A 308 -11.86 9.39 18.20
CA PRO A 308 -12.95 8.43 18.35
C PRO A 308 -12.44 7.02 18.30
N PHE A 309 -12.95 6.18 19.18
CA PHE A 309 -12.67 4.75 19.18
C PHE A 309 -13.01 4.11 17.82
N ILE A 310 -12.04 3.42 17.23
CA ILE A 310 -12.23 2.65 16.00
C ILE A 310 -12.70 1.27 16.41
N ILE A 311 -14.01 1.03 16.32
CA ILE A 311 -14.60 -0.28 16.67
C ILE A 311 -13.94 -1.38 15.84
N ALA A 312 -13.82 -1.18 14.53
CA ALA A 312 -13.19 -2.10 13.61
C ALA A 312 -11.80 -1.61 13.25
N LEU A 313 -10.80 -1.89 14.08
CA LEU A 313 -9.41 -1.60 13.77
C LEU A 313 -8.85 -2.83 13.05
N ALA A 314 -9.19 -3.00 11.77
CA ALA A 314 -8.73 -4.13 10.98
C ALA A 314 -7.48 -3.80 10.14
N ARG A 315 -7.23 -2.51 9.87
CA ARG A 315 -6.21 -2.06 8.92
C ARG A 315 -5.43 -0.87 9.43
N VAL A 316 -4.12 -0.90 9.20
CA VAL A 316 -3.18 0.18 9.54
C VAL A 316 -2.24 0.36 8.36
N GLY A 317 -1.89 1.60 8.05
CA GLY A 317 -1.05 1.86 6.88
C GLY A 317 -0.73 3.32 6.78
N TYR A 318 0.50 3.59 6.35
CA TYR A 318 1.04 4.94 6.25
C TYR A 318 2.17 5.00 5.23
N THR A 319 2.42 6.18 4.67
CA THR A 319 3.52 6.43 3.73
C THR A 319 4.78 6.90 4.43
N ARG A 320 5.91 6.96 3.69
CA ARG A 320 7.21 7.47 4.18
C ARG A 320 7.09 8.76 4.98
N ASP A 321 6.38 9.74 4.44
CA ASP A 321 5.97 10.95 5.15
C ASP A 321 4.48 10.84 5.45
N THR A 322 4.05 11.17 6.66
CA THR A 322 2.66 11.02 7.11
C THR A 322 2.29 12.10 8.15
N PHE A 323 1.23 11.87 8.92
CA PHE A 323 0.77 12.73 9.99
C PHE A 323 0.52 11.95 11.29
N ASP A 324 0.79 12.59 12.42
CA ASP A 324 0.49 12.04 13.73
C ASP A 324 -1.03 12.08 14.05
N TYR A 325 -1.38 11.62 15.25
CA TYR A 325 -2.76 11.59 15.74
C TYR A 325 -3.40 12.99 15.90
N GLN A 326 -2.61 14.07 15.85
CA GLN A 326 -3.03 15.48 15.90
C GLN A 326 -2.88 16.17 14.56
N TYR A 327 -2.61 15.42 13.49
CA TYR A 327 -2.43 15.94 12.13
C TYR A 327 -1.18 16.82 11.93
N ALA A 328 -0.18 16.71 12.82
CA ALA A 328 1.13 17.32 12.59
C ALA A 328 1.97 16.44 11.66
N ARG A 329 2.74 17.07 10.76
CA ARG A 329 3.55 16.35 9.77
C ARG A 329 4.66 15.55 10.45
N VAL A 330 4.75 14.27 10.11
CA VAL A 330 5.83 13.35 10.49
C VAL A 330 6.63 13.02 9.23
N SER A 331 7.88 13.48 9.17
CA SER A 331 8.78 13.18 8.05
C SER A 331 9.60 11.94 8.36
N ASN A 332 9.85 11.08 7.37
CA ASN A 332 10.60 9.82 7.53
C ASN A 332 9.99 8.88 8.61
N ALA A 333 8.66 8.77 8.64
CA ALA A 333 7.96 7.71 9.37
C ALA A 333 8.36 6.29 8.88
N ILE A 334 8.84 6.21 7.63
CA ILE A 334 9.60 5.07 7.12
C ILE A 334 10.98 5.58 6.71
N ALA A 335 12.04 4.99 7.26
CA ALA A 335 13.43 5.37 7.00
C ALA A 335 14.29 4.13 6.70
N ASN A 336 15.49 4.31 6.16
CA ASN A 336 16.44 3.20 5.99
C ASN A 336 16.80 2.58 7.35
N GLY A 337 17.03 1.26 7.37
CA GLY A 337 17.30 0.51 8.59
C GLY A 337 16.02 -0.03 9.24
N THR A 338 16.09 -0.29 10.55
CA THR A 338 14.99 -0.90 11.31
C THR A 338 13.88 0.11 11.59
N ASN A 339 12.65 -0.26 11.26
CA ASN A 339 11.43 0.48 11.56
C ASN A 339 10.49 -0.40 12.36
N ASN A 340 9.78 0.21 13.30
CA ASN A 340 8.82 -0.48 14.14
C ASN A 340 7.42 0.13 14.01
N VAL A 341 6.40 -0.72 14.09
CA VAL A 341 5.00 -0.34 14.25
C VAL A 341 4.46 -1.06 15.47
N THR A 342 4.07 -0.30 16.49
CA THR A 342 3.50 -0.85 17.72
C THR A 342 2.04 -0.48 17.83
N ILE A 343 1.17 -1.47 18.05
CA ILE A 343 -0.24 -1.27 18.39
C ILE A 343 -0.44 -1.66 19.85
N SER A 344 -0.96 -0.72 20.63
CA SER A 344 -1.24 -0.88 22.06
C SER A 344 -2.73 -0.68 22.32
N LEU A 345 -3.35 -1.64 22.98
CA LEU A 345 -4.80 -1.70 23.16
C LEU A 345 -5.19 -1.85 24.64
N GLY A 346 -6.30 -1.22 25.00
CA GLY A 346 -6.91 -1.37 26.30
C GLY A 346 -7.62 -2.71 26.49
N GLU A 347 -8.03 -2.97 27.73
CA GLU A 347 -8.80 -4.16 28.09
C GLU A 347 -10.12 -4.23 27.32
N GLY A 348 -10.46 -5.42 26.83
CA GLY A 348 -11.65 -5.62 25.99
C GLY A 348 -11.39 -5.54 24.49
N TYR A 349 -10.18 -5.19 24.04
CA TYR A 349 -9.81 -5.18 22.62
C TYR A 349 -8.52 -5.95 22.37
N TRP A 350 -8.48 -6.83 21.37
CA TRP A 350 -7.31 -7.62 21.00
C TRP A 350 -7.13 -7.71 19.48
N LEU A 351 -5.90 -7.97 19.05
CA LEU A 351 -5.56 -8.37 17.69
C LEU A 351 -4.99 -9.78 17.70
N GLN A 352 -5.08 -10.49 16.59
CA GLN A 352 -4.41 -11.77 16.42
C GLN A 352 -3.28 -11.65 15.39
N PRO A 353 -2.05 -11.31 15.82
CA PRO A 353 -0.98 -10.96 14.90
C PRO A 353 -0.47 -12.12 14.04
N GLU A 354 -0.59 -13.36 14.53
CA GLU A 354 -0.20 -14.56 13.79
C GLU A 354 -1.03 -14.78 12.52
N ASN A 355 -2.29 -14.33 12.53
CA ASN A 355 -3.25 -14.38 11.42
C ASN A 355 -3.33 -13.02 10.69
N GLY A 356 -2.42 -12.09 10.98
CA GLY A 356 -2.30 -10.83 10.27
C GLY A 356 -1.34 -10.91 9.09
N ILE A 357 -1.46 -9.93 8.20
CA ILE A 357 -0.52 -9.68 7.11
C ILE A 357 0.01 -8.25 7.21
N GLY A 358 1.33 -8.11 7.15
CA GLY A 358 2.00 -6.83 6.92
C GLY A 358 2.71 -6.86 5.56
N GLU A 359 2.71 -5.73 4.86
CA GLU A 359 3.45 -5.53 3.62
C GLU A 359 4.18 -4.19 3.62
N PHE A 360 5.41 -4.19 3.13
CA PHE A 360 6.19 -2.99 2.89
C PHE A 360 6.54 -2.90 1.40
N THR A 361 6.17 -1.78 0.79
CA THR A 361 6.44 -1.51 -0.63
C THR A 361 7.47 -0.40 -0.79
N TYR A 362 8.48 -0.64 -1.64
CA TYR A 362 9.50 0.33 -1.99
C TYR A 362 9.89 0.25 -3.46
N ILE A 363 10.52 1.32 -3.96
CA ILE A 363 11.04 1.41 -5.31
C ILE A 363 12.56 1.42 -5.32
N ILE A 364 13.13 0.61 -6.20
CA ILE A 364 14.51 0.66 -6.64
C ILE A 364 14.57 1.50 -7.93
N ARG A 365 15.57 2.36 -8.06
CA ARG A 365 15.77 3.21 -9.24
C ARG A 365 16.87 2.62 -10.14
N GLY A 366 16.49 1.96 -11.22
CA GLY A 366 17.38 1.44 -12.25
C GLY A 366 18.01 2.51 -13.16
N PHE A 367 18.19 3.73 -12.68
CA PHE A 367 18.90 4.79 -13.40
C PHE A 367 19.81 5.57 -12.44
N ALA A 368 20.93 6.07 -12.95
CA ALA A 368 21.78 7.03 -12.25
C ALA A 368 21.88 8.31 -13.09
N GLY A 369 21.68 9.48 -12.47
CA GLY A 369 21.83 10.77 -13.14
C GLY A 369 23.29 11.06 -13.54
N TYR A 370 23.57 12.22 -14.14
CA TYR A 370 24.96 12.66 -14.33
C TYR A 370 25.64 12.95 -12.97
N GLY A 371 26.93 12.64 -12.88
CA GLY A 371 27.76 12.83 -11.68
C GLY A 371 28.65 14.05 -11.78
N ASP A 372 29.78 14.01 -11.07
CA ASP A 372 30.80 15.06 -11.09
C ASP A 372 31.46 15.22 -12.48
N VAL A 373 32.32 16.23 -12.63
CA VAL A 373 33.14 16.40 -13.83
C VAL A 373 34.37 15.50 -13.72
N PHE A 374 34.53 14.56 -14.65
CA PHE A 374 35.63 13.60 -14.64
C PHE A 374 36.72 13.95 -15.66
N GLN A 375 37.95 13.53 -15.38
CA GLN A 375 39.08 13.74 -16.28
C GLN A 375 38.96 12.89 -17.56
N TYR A 376 38.35 11.72 -17.46
CA TYR A 376 38.18 10.79 -18.56
C TYR A 376 36.74 10.25 -18.59
N LEU A 377 36.21 9.97 -19.78
CA LEU A 377 34.91 9.32 -19.93
C LEU A 377 34.99 7.84 -19.51
N LEU A 378 35.94 7.11 -20.09
CA LEU A 378 36.11 5.67 -19.97
C LEU A 378 37.61 5.33 -19.94
N ARG A 379 37.96 4.12 -19.47
CA ARG A 379 39.33 3.60 -19.49
C ARG A 379 39.89 3.53 -20.92
N SER A 380 41.17 3.88 -21.06
CA SER A 380 41.85 3.90 -22.35
C SER A 380 41.82 2.53 -23.03
N GLY A 381 41.38 2.50 -24.29
CA GLY A 381 41.31 1.27 -25.10
C GLY A 381 40.02 0.46 -24.94
N CYS A 382 39.13 0.87 -24.04
CA CYS A 382 37.81 0.25 -23.88
C CYS A 382 36.78 1.02 -24.72
N GLY A 383 35.79 0.32 -25.29
CA GLY A 383 34.52 0.90 -25.77
C GLY A 383 33.40 0.77 -24.72
N GLY A 384 33.60 -0.14 -23.77
CA GLY A 384 32.64 -0.54 -22.76
C GLY A 384 33.26 -1.53 -21.79
N TYR A 385 32.46 -2.03 -20.84
CA TYR A 385 32.89 -2.96 -19.81
C TYR A 385 32.09 -4.27 -19.83
N ASN A 386 32.77 -5.37 -19.49
CA ASN A 386 32.16 -6.60 -19.04
C ASN A 386 32.37 -6.68 -17.52
N ILE A 387 31.30 -6.50 -16.76
CA ILE A 387 31.36 -6.19 -15.33
C ILE A 387 31.01 -7.44 -14.53
N THR A 388 31.93 -7.90 -13.68
CA THR A 388 31.63 -8.93 -12.68
C THR A 388 30.96 -8.32 -11.46
N TYR A 389 29.79 -8.83 -11.07
CA TYR A 389 29.01 -8.38 -9.91
C TYR A 389 28.35 -9.52 -9.13
N PHE A 390 27.83 -9.22 -7.94
CA PHE A 390 27.10 -10.14 -7.06
C PHE A 390 25.72 -9.57 -6.71
N TRP A 391 24.73 -10.45 -6.50
CA TRP A 391 23.38 -10.09 -6.05
C TRP A 391 22.96 -10.99 -4.88
N GLN A 392 22.01 -10.54 -4.05
CA GLN A 392 21.68 -11.21 -2.78
C GLN A 392 21.07 -12.62 -2.89
N GLY A 393 20.68 -13.06 -4.08
CA GLY A 393 20.03 -14.35 -4.26
C GLY A 393 20.96 -15.56 -4.29
N ASP A 394 22.26 -15.34 -4.55
CA ASP A 394 23.29 -16.38 -4.53
C ASP A 394 24.69 -15.81 -4.22
N SER A 395 25.71 -16.66 -4.22
CA SER A 395 27.10 -16.28 -3.97
C SER A 395 27.98 -16.34 -5.21
N ASP A 396 27.40 -16.62 -6.38
CA ASP A 396 28.15 -16.84 -7.61
C ASP A 396 28.41 -15.50 -8.33
N PRO A 397 29.52 -15.36 -9.08
CA PRO A 397 29.77 -14.16 -9.86
C PRO A 397 28.86 -14.11 -11.10
N HIS A 398 28.21 -12.96 -11.30
CA HIS A 398 27.38 -12.66 -12.47
C HIS A 398 28.05 -11.60 -13.35
N TYR A 399 27.61 -11.49 -14.60
CA TYR A 399 28.22 -10.62 -15.60
C TYR A 399 27.18 -9.74 -16.28
N VAL A 400 27.50 -8.46 -16.46
CA VAL A 400 26.68 -7.53 -17.24
C VAL A 400 27.56 -6.65 -18.11
N THR A 401 27.10 -6.38 -19.32
CA THR A 401 27.82 -5.48 -20.24
C THR A 401 27.33 -4.04 -20.10
N ALA A 402 28.25 -3.09 -20.28
CA ALA A 402 27.96 -1.67 -20.32
C ALA A 402 28.69 -1.01 -21.50
N GLY A 403 27.96 -0.30 -22.36
CA GLY A 403 28.51 0.39 -23.53
C GLY A 403 28.78 -0.52 -24.74
N ASP A 404 29.79 -0.15 -25.53
CA ASP A 404 30.08 -0.76 -26.83
C ASP A 404 31.37 -1.59 -26.82
N SER A 405 31.52 -2.49 -27.78
CA SER A 405 32.78 -3.23 -27.98
C SER A 405 33.91 -2.28 -28.45
N PRO A 406 35.18 -2.47 -28.04
CA PRO A 406 35.73 -3.59 -27.26
C PRO A 406 35.46 -3.49 -25.76
N TYR A 407 34.98 -4.59 -25.17
CA TYR A 407 34.74 -4.68 -23.73
C TYR A 407 36.03 -4.96 -22.95
N CYS A 408 36.25 -4.22 -21.87
CA CYS A 408 37.27 -4.53 -20.88
C CYS A 408 36.62 -5.25 -19.69
N ASP A 409 37.21 -6.37 -19.27
CA ASP A 409 36.78 -7.06 -18.06
C ASP A 409 37.14 -6.24 -16.81
N VAL A 410 36.15 -5.98 -15.97
CA VAL A 410 36.30 -5.19 -14.73
C VAL A 410 35.47 -5.81 -13.63
N THR A 411 35.93 -5.69 -12.39
CA THR A 411 35.13 -6.02 -11.20
C THR A 411 34.54 -4.76 -10.58
N MET A 412 33.50 -4.89 -9.75
CA MET A 412 32.97 -3.75 -8.98
C MET A 412 34.04 -3.08 -8.09
N ASN A 413 35.00 -3.86 -7.55
CA ASN A 413 36.14 -3.32 -6.80
C ASN A 413 37.09 -2.48 -7.66
N ASP A 414 37.29 -2.86 -8.92
CA ASP A 414 38.08 -2.06 -9.87
C ASP A 414 37.41 -0.73 -10.17
N LEU A 415 36.08 -0.74 -10.33
CA LEU A 415 35.29 0.47 -10.57
C LEU A 415 35.34 1.38 -9.33
N LEU A 416 35.14 0.84 -8.12
CA LEU A 416 35.21 1.58 -6.85
C LEU A 416 36.53 2.34 -6.71
N SER A 417 37.64 1.67 -7.03
CA SER A 417 38.99 2.24 -6.91
C SER A 417 39.27 3.37 -7.91
N ASN A 418 38.54 3.43 -9.02
CA ASN A 418 38.77 4.37 -10.11
C ASN A 418 37.62 5.36 -10.34
N ARG A 419 36.62 5.37 -9.47
CA ARG A 419 35.41 6.19 -9.59
C ARG A 419 35.68 7.69 -9.73
N SER A 420 36.75 8.22 -9.13
CA SER A 420 37.10 9.64 -9.23
C SER A 420 37.79 10.02 -10.54
N LYS A 421 38.20 9.04 -11.35
CA LYS A 421 38.99 9.25 -12.57
C LYS A 421 38.14 9.11 -13.84
N TYR A 422 37.21 8.15 -13.87
CA TYR A 422 36.41 7.83 -15.05
C TYR A 422 34.92 8.04 -14.78
N ALA A 423 34.25 8.77 -15.68
CA ALA A 423 32.83 9.07 -15.56
C ALA A 423 31.94 7.82 -15.58
N VAL A 424 32.28 6.86 -16.44
CA VAL A 424 31.51 5.62 -16.58
C VAL A 424 31.64 4.75 -15.33
N ASP A 425 32.83 4.67 -14.72
CA ASP A 425 33.05 3.90 -13.49
C ASP A 425 32.17 4.43 -12.35
N ASP A 426 32.11 5.76 -12.15
CA ASP A 426 31.23 6.36 -11.14
C ASP A 426 29.72 6.20 -11.50
N ALA A 427 29.36 6.34 -12.77
CA ALA A 427 27.97 6.16 -13.20
C ALA A 427 27.46 4.73 -12.95
N ILE A 428 28.27 3.73 -13.25
CA ILE A 428 27.96 2.32 -12.96
C ILE A 428 27.83 2.12 -11.46
N LEU A 429 28.75 2.63 -10.65
CA LEU A 429 28.65 2.49 -9.20
C LEU A 429 27.40 3.15 -8.63
N ARG A 430 27.03 4.34 -9.11
CA ARG A 430 25.79 5.00 -8.68
C ARG A 430 24.55 4.24 -9.12
N LEU A 431 24.58 3.63 -10.32
CA LEU A 431 23.51 2.75 -10.78
C LEU A 431 23.37 1.55 -9.85
N PHE A 432 24.47 0.84 -9.60
CA PHE A 432 24.50 -0.33 -8.72
C PHE A 432 24.04 0.05 -7.31
N ASN A 433 24.54 1.15 -6.75
CA ASN A 433 24.07 1.66 -5.46
C ASN A 433 22.56 1.88 -5.46
N ASN A 434 21.98 2.42 -6.53
CA ASN A 434 20.53 2.57 -6.65
C ASN A 434 19.78 1.24 -6.78
N LEU A 435 20.46 0.16 -7.21
CA LEU A 435 20.00 -1.23 -7.19
C LEU A 435 20.13 -1.88 -5.80
N GLY A 436 20.56 -1.11 -4.79
CA GLY A 436 20.53 -1.49 -3.38
C GLY A 436 21.83 -2.09 -2.82
N GLY A 437 22.95 -1.96 -3.55
CA GLY A 437 24.29 -2.33 -3.08
C GLY A 437 25.38 -1.90 -4.06
N SER A 438 26.65 -1.98 -3.69
CA SER A 438 27.77 -1.66 -4.61
C SER A 438 28.11 -2.78 -5.60
N GLY A 439 27.45 -3.94 -5.50
CA GLY A 439 27.62 -5.09 -6.40
C GLY A 439 28.88 -5.91 -6.15
N THR A 440 29.62 -5.62 -5.08
CA THR A 440 30.73 -6.45 -4.60
C THR A 440 30.21 -7.68 -3.87
N ALA A 441 31.08 -8.64 -3.56
CA ALA A 441 30.69 -9.83 -2.79
C ALA A 441 30.25 -9.46 -1.36
N GLU A 442 30.83 -8.41 -0.79
CA GLU A 442 30.53 -7.92 0.56
C GLU A 442 29.27 -7.03 0.61
N ASP A 443 28.87 -6.45 -0.52
CA ASP A 443 27.71 -5.55 -0.63
C ASP A 443 26.97 -5.77 -1.97
N PRO A 444 26.35 -6.95 -2.14
CA PRO A 444 25.67 -7.33 -3.38
C PRO A 444 24.39 -6.54 -3.62
N ILE A 445 23.99 -6.36 -4.89
CA ILE A 445 22.74 -5.67 -5.25
C ILE A 445 21.50 -6.51 -4.90
N LEU A 446 20.34 -5.87 -4.78
CA LEU A 446 19.10 -6.53 -4.34
C LEU A 446 18.46 -7.42 -5.42
N ILE A 447 18.71 -7.11 -6.69
CA ILE A 447 18.07 -7.79 -7.83
C ILE A 447 19.11 -8.37 -8.77
N GLN A 448 18.84 -9.56 -9.33
CA GLN A 448 19.64 -10.09 -10.43
C GLN A 448 19.35 -9.28 -11.70
N LEU A 449 20.38 -8.90 -12.43
CA LEU A 449 20.23 -8.32 -13.77
C LEU A 449 20.01 -9.48 -14.77
N PRO A 450 18.91 -9.49 -15.53
CA PRO A 450 18.70 -10.49 -16.57
C PRO A 450 19.82 -10.49 -17.63
N ASP A 451 20.12 -11.64 -18.21
CA ASP A 451 21.21 -11.82 -19.19
C ASP A 451 21.09 -10.92 -20.44
N ASN A 452 19.88 -10.44 -20.75
CA ASN A 452 19.60 -9.55 -21.86
C ASN A 452 19.67 -8.05 -21.50
N VAL A 453 20.02 -7.70 -20.25
CA VAL A 453 20.25 -6.31 -19.86
C VAL A 453 21.62 -5.85 -20.33
N ASN A 454 21.63 -4.73 -21.07
CA ASN A 454 22.83 -3.97 -21.37
C ASN A 454 22.69 -2.57 -20.76
N ILE A 455 23.73 -2.10 -20.08
CA ILE A 455 23.80 -0.75 -19.55
C ILE A 455 24.26 0.18 -20.68
N VAL A 456 23.32 0.90 -21.27
CA VAL A 456 23.62 1.83 -22.38
C VAL A 456 24.01 3.21 -21.86
N PHE A 457 25.07 3.79 -22.43
CA PHE A 457 25.44 5.17 -22.13
C PHE A 457 24.58 6.13 -22.96
N ALA A 458 23.62 6.81 -22.32
CA ALA A 458 22.86 7.87 -22.96
C ALA A 458 23.67 9.17 -22.98
N SER A 459 24.29 9.48 -24.13
CA SER A 459 24.84 10.81 -24.36
C SER A 459 23.70 11.82 -24.44
N MET A 460 23.69 12.83 -23.58
CA MET A 460 22.91 14.03 -23.86
C MET A 460 23.56 14.75 -25.04
N GLY A 461 23.05 14.50 -26.25
CA GLY A 461 23.45 15.26 -27.43
C GLY A 461 23.32 16.76 -27.16
N ASN A 462 24.42 17.50 -27.35
CA ASN A 462 24.52 18.96 -27.27
C ASN A 462 24.20 19.62 -25.92
N ILE A 463 24.96 19.29 -24.87
CA ILE A 463 25.33 20.34 -23.90
C ILE A 463 26.64 20.98 -24.40
N PRO A 464 26.65 22.26 -24.79
CA PRO A 464 27.89 22.96 -25.12
C PRO A 464 28.88 22.82 -23.96
N ARG A 465 30.12 22.43 -24.28
CA ARG A 465 31.23 22.30 -23.33
C ARG A 465 31.25 23.49 -22.36
N LEU A 466 31.06 23.22 -21.07
CA LEU A 466 31.13 24.18 -19.96
C LEU A 466 32.54 24.76 -19.69
N PHE A 467 33.44 24.75 -20.68
CA PHE A 467 34.83 25.23 -20.55
C PHE A 467 35.15 26.50 -21.36
N GLU A 468 34.17 27.13 -22.00
CA GLU A 468 34.31 28.53 -22.41
C GLU A 468 33.43 29.42 -21.51
N PRO A 469 33.98 30.53 -20.95
CA PRO A 469 33.20 31.41 -20.09
C PRO A 469 32.01 31.96 -20.85
N ILE A 470 30.80 31.69 -20.33
CA ILE A 470 29.57 32.30 -20.81
C ILE A 470 29.70 33.81 -20.54
N THR A 471 29.87 34.60 -21.60
CA THR A 471 29.81 36.06 -21.51
C THR A 471 28.35 36.46 -21.33
N VAL A 472 27.90 36.62 -20.09
CA VAL A 472 26.58 37.18 -19.79
C VAL A 472 26.62 38.67 -20.11
N THR A 473 26.04 39.05 -21.25
CA THR A 473 25.82 40.47 -21.58
C THR A 473 24.55 40.94 -20.87
N LEU A 474 24.72 41.58 -19.71
CA LEU A 474 23.62 42.27 -19.02
C LEU A 474 23.30 43.57 -19.78
N ARG A 475 22.17 43.62 -20.51
CA ARG A 475 21.63 44.88 -21.05
C ARG A 475 20.57 45.41 -20.10
N VAL A 476 20.96 46.41 -19.30
CA VAL A 476 20.03 47.18 -18.47
C VAL A 476 19.43 48.28 -19.34
N TRP A 477 18.11 48.22 -19.57
CA TRP A 477 17.35 49.36 -20.08
C TRP A 477 16.76 50.10 -18.88
N ARG A 478 16.99 51.41 -18.81
CA ARG A 478 16.26 52.29 -17.91
C ARG A 478 15.02 52.75 -18.67
N GLU A 479 13.84 52.41 -18.18
CA GLU A 479 12.59 52.99 -18.67
C GLU A 479 12.63 54.51 -18.48
N GLY A 480 12.19 55.22 -19.52
CA GLY A 480 11.93 56.65 -19.56
C GLY A 480 10.83 56.91 -20.57
#